data_AF-A0A660XX75-F1
#
_entry.id   AF-A0A660XX75-F1
#
_cell.length_a   1.000
_cell.length_b   1.000
_cell.length_c   1.000
_cell.angle_alpha   90.00
_cell.angle_beta   90.00
_cell.angle_gamma   90.00
#
_symmetry.space_group_name_H-M   'P 1'
#
loop_
_entity.id
_entity.type
_entity.pdbx_description
1 polymer ?
#
loop_
_entity_poly.entity_id
_entity_poly.type
_entity_poly.pdbx_seq_one_letter_code
_entity_poly.pdbx_strand_id
1 'polypeptide(L)'
;MRFWIWCGISLIWTTCLRAEDLLSLADSLYAWGNHSEAITEYRRYLFFHPRTERAGYVWYRIGLAHKALGEWNRALRAFQRAEEHAQTDGERDWYRVERALIQ
;
A
#
# COMPACT_ATOMS: atom_id res chain seq x y z
N MET A 1 21.95 -31.32 -25.37
CA MET A 1 21.10 -32.11 -24.43
C MET A 1 21.68 -32.03 -23.03
N ARG A 2 20.81 -31.97 -22.00
CA ARG A 2 21.01 -31.78 -20.54
C ARG A 2 20.99 -30.31 -20.08
N PHE A 3 19.81 -29.71 -19.86
CA PHE A 3 18.96 -29.76 -18.64
C PHE A 3 19.76 -29.41 -17.37
N TRP A 4 19.85 -28.13 -17.00
CA TRP A 4 18.97 -27.42 -16.06
C TRP A 4 18.90 -28.08 -14.67
N ILE A 5 19.78 -27.63 -13.76
CA ILE A 5 19.56 -27.69 -12.32
C ILE A 5 19.97 -26.34 -11.74
N TRP A 6 19.07 -25.36 -11.81
CA TRP A 6 19.06 -24.20 -10.92
C TRP A 6 17.96 -24.45 -9.89
N CYS A 7 18.18 -25.40 -8.98
CA CYS A 7 17.21 -25.77 -7.94
C CYS A 7 17.40 -24.97 -6.63
N GLY A 8 18.03 -23.79 -6.69
CA GLY A 8 18.45 -23.02 -5.49
C GLY A 8 17.72 -21.71 -5.24
N ILE A 9 16.98 -21.13 -6.20
CA ILE A 9 16.33 -19.80 -6.02
C ILE A 9 14.80 -19.87 -5.99
N SER A 10 14.19 -21.02 -6.30
CA SER A 10 12.72 -21.09 -6.43
C SER A 10 11.93 -21.07 -5.11
N LEU A 11 12.60 -21.16 -3.96
CA LEU A 11 11.92 -21.28 -2.66
C LEU A 11 11.75 -19.96 -1.88
N ILE A 12 12.28 -18.85 -2.38
CA ILE A 12 11.96 -17.51 -1.86
C ILE A 12 10.70 -16.94 -2.55
N TRP A 13 10.31 -17.52 -3.69
CA TRP A 13 9.15 -17.11 -4.48
C TRP A 13 7.87 -17.90 -4.11
N THR A 14 7.98 -18.95 -3.29
CA THR A 14 6.86 -19.86 -2.99
C THR A 14 6.00 -19.42 -1.80
N THR A 15 6.41 -18.43 -1.00
CA THR A 15 5.44 -17.64 -0.21
C THR A 15 4.81 -16.58 -1.11
N CYS A 16 4.23 -17.03 -2.22
CA CYS A 16 3.36 -16.23 -3.07
C CYS A 16 2.01 -16.14 -2.34
N LEU A 17 1.98 -15.41 -1.21
CA LEU A 17 0.71 -14.81 -0.80
C LEU A 17 0.34 -13.92 -1.98
N ARG A 18 -0.78 -14.22 -2.64
CA ARG A 18 -1.13 -13.56 -3.89
C ARG A 18 -1.21 -12.06 -3.61
N ALA A 19 -0.79 -11.25 -4.57
CA ALA A 19 -0.99 -9.80 -4.63
C ALA A 19 -2.24 -9.27 -3.88
N GLU A 20 -3.38 -9.91 -4.15
CA GLU A 20 -4.69 -9.56 -3.62
C GLU A 20 -4.80 -9.82 -2.11
N ASP A 21 -4.13 -10.86 -1.63
CA ASP A 21 -4.11 -11.25 -0.22
C ASP A 21 -3.40 -10.19 0.64
N LEU A 22 -2.37 -9.52 0.09
CA LEU A 22 -1.64 -8.46 0.83
C LEU A 22 -2.52 -7.25 1.12
N LEU A 23 -3.36 -6.84 0.16
CA LEU A 23 -4.23 -5.68 0.35
C LEU A 23 -5.34 -5.99 1.37
N SER A 24 -5.93 -7.19 1.29
CA SER A 24 -6.94 -7.63 2.26
C SER A 24 -6.35 -7.79 3.66
N LEU A 25 -5.15 -8.36 3.78
CA LEU A 25 -4.41 -8.47 5.04
C LEU A 25 -4.14 -7.08 5.64
N ALA A 26 -3.60 -6.15 4.85
CA ALA A 26 -3.33 -4.79 5.30
C ALA A 26 -4.61 -4.09 5.79
N ASP A 27 -5.72 -4.25 5.05
CA ASP A 27 -7.02 -3.70 5.43
C ASP A 27 -7.53 -4.30 6.75
N SER A 28 -7.34 -5.60 6.98
CA SER A 28 -7.69 -6.25 8.24
C SER A 28 -6.83 -5.71 9.39
N LEU A 29 -5.51 -5.63 9.23
CA LEU A 29 -4.58 -5.13 10.25
C LEU A 29 -4.95 -3.69 10.65
N TYR A 30 -5.29 -2.85 9.67
CA TYR A 30 -5.76 -1.51 9.92
C TYR A 30 -7.04 -1.49 10.76
N ALA A 31 -8.02 -2.34 10.44
CA ALA A 31 -9.28 -2.43 11.19
C ALA A 31 -9.08 -2.93 12.63
N TRP A 32 -8.07 -3.76 12.86
CA TRP A 32 -7.66 -4.21 14.20
C TRP A 32 -6.83 -3.19 14.98
N GLY A 33 -6.50 -2.03 14.39
CA GLY A 33 -5.67 -0.99 15.01
C GLY A 33 -4.16 -1.22 14.89
N ASN A 34 -3.74 -2.28 14.21
CA ASN A 34 -2.33 -2.62 13.95
C ASN A 34 -1.80 -1.78 12.77
N HIS A 35 -1.73 -0.47 12.97
CA HIS A 35 -1.47 0.49 11.90
C HIS A 35 -0.05 0.37 11.32
N SER A 36 0.95 0.06 12.14
CA SER A 36 2.35 -0.10 11.72
C SER A 36 2.53 -1.31 10.79
N GLU A 37 1.92 -2.44 11.14
CA GLU A 37 1.90 -3.66 10.35
C GLU A 37 1.09 -3.45 9.06
N ALA A 38 -0.06 -2.77 9.14
CA ALA A 38 -0.86 -2.42 7.97
C ALA A 38 -0.04 -1.61 6.95
N ILE A 39 0.71 -0.59 7.40
CA ILE A 39 1.60 0.21 6.53
C ILE A 39 2.64 -0.69 5.85
N THR A 40 3.19 -1.66 6.58
CA THR A 40 4.19 -2.59 6.03
C THR A 40 3.59 -3.42 4.89
N GLU A 41 2.40 -3.98 5.09
CA GLU A 41 1.72 -4.79 4.07
C GLU A 41 1.23 -3.96 2.87
N TYR A 42 0.75 -2.74 3.09
CA TYR A 42 0.44 -1.82 1.99
C TYR A 42 1.67 -1.47 1.15
N ARG A 43 2.83 -1.24 1.78
CA ARG A 43 4.08 -0.96 1.07
C ARG A 43 4.56 -2.19 0.29
N ARG A 44 4.42 -3.39 0.86
CA ARG A 44 4.69 -4.64 0.14
C ARG A 44 3.80 -4.79 -1.09
N TYR A 45 2.51 -4.47 -0.97
CA TYR A 45 1.60 -4.45 -2.13
C TYR A 45 2.11 -3.50 -3.22
N LEU A 46 2.47 -2.27 -2.88
CA LEU A 46 3.01 -1.30 -3.86
C LEU A 46 4.35 -1.75 -4.47
N PHE A 47 5.18 -2.46 -3.70
CA PHE A 47 6.45 -3.00 -4.20
C PHE A 47 6.24 -4.07 -5.28
N PHE A 48 5.29 -4.98 -5.08
CA PHE A 48 4.97 -6.02 -6.06
C PHE A 48 4.07 -5.50 -7.21
N HIS A 49 3.34 -4.40 -6.99
CA HIS A 49 2.42 -3.80 -7.96
C HIS A 49 2.71 -2.32 -8.22
N PRO A 50 3.89 -1.96 -8.76
CA PRO A 50 4.31 -0.56 -8.89
C PRO A 50 3.47 0.27 -9.87
N ARG A 51 2.64 -0.38 -10.72
CA ARG A 51 1.79 0.27 -11.73
C ARG A 51 0.31 -0.11 -11.60
N THR A 52 -0.14 -0.45 -10.39
CA THR A 52 -1.56 -0.77 -10.14
C THR A 52 -2.42 0.48 -10.18
N GLU A 53 -3.60 0.37 -10.77
CA GLU A 53 -4.64 1.40 -10.72
C GLU A 53 -5.08 1.70 -9.27
N ARG A 54 -4.90 0.73 -8.36
CA ARG A 54 -5.20 0.90 -6.93
C ARG A 54 -4.13 1.67 -6.16
N ALA A 55 -3.06 2.15 -6.81
CA ALA A 55 -1.95 2.80 -6.12
C ALA A 55 -2.41 4.03 -5.30
N GLY A 56 -3.32 4.83 -5.86
CA GLY A 56 -3.93 5.97 -5.14
C GLY A 56 -4.61 5.55 -3.85
N TYR A 57 -5.47 4.53 -3.92
CA TYR A 57 -6.17 3.97 -2.75
C TYR A 57 -5.19 3.45 -1.69
N VAL A 58 -4.14 2.74 -2.08
CA VAL A 58 -3.18 2.17 -1.13
C VAL A 58 -2.37 3.26 -0.44
N TRP A 59 -1.91 4.27 -1.17
CA TRP A 59 -1.26 5.44 -0.56
C TRP A 59 -2.19 6.19 0.39
N TYR A 60 -3.47 6.29 0.06
CA TYR A 60 -4.47 6.84 0.96
C TYR A 60 -4.60 6.04 2.26
N ARG A 61 -4.69 4.70 2.18
CA ARG A 61 -4.75 3.84 3.38
C ARG A 61 -3.48 3.95 4.24
N ILE A 62 -2.31 4.07 3.63
CA ILE A 62 -1.04 4.37 4.33
C ILE A 62 -1.13 5.73 5.06
N GLY A 63 -1.71 6.74 4.41
CA GLY A 63 -1.91 8.07 5.01
C GLY A 63 -2.82 8.03 6.24
N LEU A 64 -3.95 7.32 6.16
CA LEU A 64 -4.83 7.09 7.29
C LEU A 64 -4.14 6.35 8.44
N ALA A 65 -3.34 5.32 8.14
CA ALA A 65 -2.61 4.57 9.15
C ALA A 65 -1.58 5.45 9.88
N HIS A 66 -0.83 6.27 9.14
CA HIS A 66 0.06 7.26 9.75
C HIS A 66 -0.69 8.31 10.57
N LYS A 67 -1.87 8.75 10.12
CA LYS A 67 -2.75 9.66 10.86
C LYS A 67 -3.18 9.06 12.20
N ALA A 68 -3.59 7.80 12.20
CA ALA A 68 -3.99 7.07 13.40
C ALA A 68 -2.83 6.88 14.40
N LEU A 69 -1.59 6.79 13.90
CA LEU A 69 -0.37 6.77 14.72
C LEU A 69 0.08 8.17 15.19
N GLY A 70 -0.61 9.25 14.81
CA GLY A 70 -0.20 10.63 15.11
C GLY A 70 0.99 11.13 14.29
N GLU A 71 1.39 10.42 13.24
CA GLU A 71 2.53 10.74 12.38
C GLU A 71 2.11 11.68 11.23
N TRP A 72 1.63 12.87 11.58
CA TRP A 72 1.00 13.82 10.66
C TRP A 72 1.83 14.13 9.40
N ASN A 73 3.14 14.34 9.55
CA ASN A 73 4.04 14.62 8.42
C ASN A 73 4.12 13.45 7.42
N ARG A 74 4.05 12.20 7.90
CA ARG A 74 4.07 11.01 7.04
C ARG A 74 2.70 10.81 6.39
N ALA A 75 1.62 11.09 7.11
CA ALA A 75 0.27 11.06 6.58
C ALA A 75 0.09 12.05 5.42
N LEU A 76 0.53 13.30 5.58
CA LEU A 76 0.48 14.33 4.53
C LEU A 76 1.21 13.89 3.25
N ARG A 77 2.42 13.33 3.39
CA ARG A 77 3.18 12.81 2.24
C ARG A 77 2.47 11.64 1.55
N ALA A 78 1.87 10.75 2.32
CA ALA A 78 1.13 9.62 1.75
C ALA A 78 -0.11 10.09 0.99
N PHE A 79 -0.84 11.10 1.49
CA PHE A 79 -1.96 11.68 0.77
C PHE A 79 -1.56 12.45 -0.48
N GLN A 80 -0.40 13.11 -0.49
CA GLN A 80 0.17 13.67 -1.72
C GLN A 80 0.43 12.58 -2.77
N ARG A 81 1.02 11.45 -2.37
CA ARG A 81 1.19 10.29 -3.26
C ARG A 81 -0.15 9.73 -3.75
N ALA A 82 -1.16 9.70 -2.90
CA ALA A 82 -2.50 9.27 -3.31
C ALA A 82 -3.06 10.18 -4.43
N GLU A 83 -2.91 11.50 -4.30
CA GLU A 83 -3.30 12.49 -5.32
C GLU A 83 -2.56 12.28 -6.65
N GLU A 84 -1.24 12.03 -6.60
CA GLU A 84 -0.40 11.75 -7.78
C GLU A 84 -0.83 10.48 -8.54
N HIS A 85 -1.38 9.50 -7.83
CA HIS A 85 -1.78 8.20 -8.37
C HIS A 85 -3.29 8.02 -8.58
N ALA A 86 -4.08 9.09 -8.40
CA ALA A 86 -5.51 9.08 -8.66
C ALA A 86 -5.81 8.77 -10.13
N GLN A 87 -6.76 7.85 -10.37
CA GLN A 87 -7.21 7.48 -11.71
C GLN A 87 -8.30 8.43 -12.21
N THR A 88 -9.05 9.03 -11.29
CA THR A 88 -10.15 9.94 -11.60
C THR A 88 -10.00 11.27 -10.88
N ASP A 89 -10.61 12.33 -11.44
CA ASP A 89 -10.66 13.63 -10.77
C ASP A 89 -11.40 13.56 -9.43
N GLY A 90 -12.43 12.71 -9.34
CA GLY A 90 -13.16 12.48 -8.09
C GLY A 90 -12.30 11.92 -6.97
N GLU A 91 -11.45 10.92 -7.26
CA GLU A 91 -10.47 10.40 -6.29
C GLU A 91 -9.47 11.48 -5.88
N ARG A 92 -8.97 12.24 -6.85
CA ARG A 92 -8.00 13.31 -6.62
C ARG A 92 -8.54 14.37 -5.68
N ASP A 93 -9.77 14.83 -5.93
CA ASP A 93 -10.44 15.81 -5.11
C ASP A 93 -10.71 15.27 -3.69
N TRP A 94 -11.10 14.00 -3.56
CA TRP A 94 -11.29 13.37 -2.27
C TRP A 94 -9.99 13.32 -1.44
N TYR A 95 -8.87 12.89 -2.04
CA TYR A 95 -7.56 12.90 -1.38
C TYR A 95 -7.11 14.30 -0.98
N ARG A 96 -7.41 15.31 -1.80
CA ARG A 96 -7.09 16.72 -1.50
C ARG A 96 -7.83 17.21 -0.28
N VAL A 97 -9.11 16.88 -0.14
CA VAL A 97 -9.92 17.21 1.04
C VAL A 97 -9.32 16.56 2.29
N GLU A 98 -9.04 15.26 2.26
CA GLU A 98 -8.46 14.54 3.40
C GLU A 98 -7.09 15.09 3.82
N ARG A 99 -6.24 15.43 2.85
CA ARG A 99 -4.96 16.12 3.12
C ARG A 99 -5.18 17.47 3.81
N ALA A 100 -6.19 18.22 3.37
CA ALA A 100 -6.53 19.52 3.95
C ALA A 100 -7.13 19.41 5.36
N LEU A 101 -7.55 18.23 5.82
CA LEU A 101 -8.03 18.02 7.20
C LEU A 101 -6.90 17.79 8.22
N ILE A 102 -5.66 17.55 7.77
CA ILE A 102 -4.49 17.35 8.65
C ILE A 102 -3.80 18.69 8.93
N GLN A 103 -4.51 19.67 9.47
CA GLN A 103 -3.94 20.99 9.85
C GLN A 103 -3.67 21.07 11.35
#